data_AF-A0A926BUB9-F1
#
_entry.id   AF-A0A926BUB9-F1
#
_cell.length_a   1.000
_cell.length_b   1.000
_cell.length_c   1.000
_cell.angle_alpha   90.00
_cell.angle_beta   90.00
_cell.angle_gamma   90.00
#
_symmetry.space_group_name_H-M   'P 1'
#
loop_
_entity.id
_entity.type
_entity.pdbx_description
1 polymer ?
#
loop_
_entity_poly.entity_id
_entity_poly.type
_entity_poly.pdbx_seq_one_letter_code
_entity_poly.pdbx_strand_id
1 'polypeptide(L)'
;LLVLAVVVGIQAVGVVLMAAMLITPAASARYWTDRLPIMLMLASLFGALSGIGGAFVSYVAPRMPTGPWIVMFATLFFIASLLFAPKRGVVARVLRRELNRRRTLGENILKTMHLLGEDDGDELAPRADRDIQSRRRIPTRRLHRGLRRLKRDGYVVEAERDRWRMTHEGARQGARVTRLHRLWEVYLTQYLQIAPDHVHEDAEAIEHVLTPELEEELDRLLNRPLNDPHAKAIPR
;
A
#
# COMPACT_ATOMS: atom_id res chain seq x y z
N LEU A 1 -17.15 38.83 1.52
CA LEU A 1 -16.37 38.59 2.75
C LEU A 1 -14.92 38.18 2.46
N LEU A 2 -14.66 37.09 1.72
CA LEU A 2 -13.27 36.65 1.41
C LEU A 2 -12.43 37.72 0.70
N VAL A 3 -12.96 38.37 -0.34
CA VAL A 3 -12.24 39.44 -1.07
C VAL A 3 -11.85 40.60 -0.15
N LEU A 4 -12.76 41.02 0.73
CA LEU A 4 -12.50 42.09 1.70
C LEU A 4 -11.38 41.67 2.68
N ALA A 5 -11.45 40.44 3.21
CA ALA A 5 -10.44 39.93 4.14
C ALA A 5 -9.05 39.84 3.49
N VAL A 6 -8.99 39.41 2.23
CA VAL A 6 -7.78 39.32 1.42
C VAL A 6 -7.17 40.70 1.18
N VAL A 7 -7.98 41.69 0.76
CA VAL A 7 -7.50 43.06 0.48
C VAL A 7 -6.95 43.73 1.74
N VAL A 8 -7.69 43.66 2.85
CA VAL A 8 -7.25 44.24 4.13
C VAL A 8 -6.01 43.52 4.66
N GLY A 9 -5.96 42.18 4.57
CA GLY A 9 -4.83 41.38 5.04
C GLY A 9 -3.53 41.65 4.28
N ILE A 10 -3.62 41.86 2.95
CA ILE A 10 -2.46 42.20 2.12
C ILE A 10 -1.83 43.52 2.57
N GLN A 11 -2.64 44.54 2.86
CA GLN A 11 -2.13 45.85 3.29
C GLN A 11 -1.54 45.83 4.71
N ALA A 12 -2.15 45.07 5.62
CA ALA A 12 -1.73 45.03 7.02
C ALA A 12 -0.46 44.21 7.26
N VAL A 13 -0.33 43.07 6.57
CA VAL A 13 0.67 42.04 6.91
C VAL A 13 1.62 41.72 5.74
N GLY A 14 1.24 42.13 4.52
CA GLY A 14 1.95 41.80 3.30
C GLY A 14 1.38 40.55 2.60
N VAL A 15 1.55 40.52 1.27
CA VAL A 15 0.98 39.48 0.38
C VAL A 15 1.42 38.08 0.77
N VAL A 16 2.70 37.90 1.10
CA VAL A 16 3.30 36.57 1.35
C VAL A 16 2.70 35.92 2.60
N LEU A 17 2.63 36.66 3.71
CA LEU A 17 2.09 36.10 4.96
C LEU A 17 0.57 35.88 4.84
N MET A 18 -0.16 36.78 4.16
CA MET A 18 -1.59 36.59 3.93
C MET A 18 -1.86 35.30 3.14
N ALA A 19 -1.17 35.12 2.00
CA ALA A 19 -1.32 33.91 1.19
C ALA A 19 -0.94 32.64 1.98
N ALA A 20 0.15 32.69 2.74
CA ALA A 20 0.59 31.57 3.56
C ALA A 20 -0.45 31.19 4.63
N MET A 21 -1.03 32.17 5.32
CA MET A 21 -2.03 31.94 6.38
C MET A 21 -3.41 31.53 5.86
N LEU A 22 -3.77 31.95 4.65
CA LEU A 22 -5.01 31.53 4.01
C LEU A 22 -4.93 30.08 3.51
N ILE A 23 -3.77 29.68 2.98
CA ILE A 23 -3.64 28.40 2.26
C ILE A 23 -3.06 27.30 3.15
N THR A 24 -1.97 27.57 3.88
CA THR A 24 -1.14 26.53 4.51
C THR A 24 -1.85 25.79 5.64
N PRO A 25 -2.53 26.46 6.60
CA PRO A 25 -3.23 25.78 7.68
C PRO A 25 -4.40 24.92 7.16
N ALA A 26 -5.14 25.44 6.17
CA ALA A 26 -6.23 24.71 5.52
C ALA A 26 -5.72 23.48 4.75
N ALA A 27 -4.63 23.63 3.98
CA ALA A 27 -3.99 22.53 3.28
C ALA A 27 -3.45 21.47 4.25
N SER A 28 -2.83 21.89 5.36
CA SER A 28 -2.32 21.00 6.41
C SER A 28 -3.45 20.20 7.07
N ALA A 29 -4.55 20.86 7.44
CA ALA A 29 -5.72 20.21 8.06
C ALA A 29 -6.38 19.18 7.14
N ARG A 30 -6.43 19.44 5.83
CA ARG A 30 -7.00 18.53 4.82
C ARG A 30 -6.26 17.20 4.71
N TYR A 31 -4.98 17.12 5.11
CA TYR A 31 -4.26 15.84 5.17
C TYR A 31 -4.84 14.89 6.23
N TRP A 32 -5.44 15.43 7.30
CA TRP A 32 -5.95 14.67 8.43
C TRP A 32 -7.42 14.30 8.31
N THR A 33 -8.24 15.15 7.68
CA THR A 33 -9.69 14.95 7.63
C THR A 33 -10.32 15.48 6.34
N ASP A 34 -11.41 14.82 5.94
CA ASP A 34 -12.29 15.26 4.85
C ASP A 34 -13.57 15.94 5.36
N ARG A 35 -13.81 15.91 6.68
CA ARG A 35 -14.99 16.55 7.28
C ARG A 35 -14.72 18.04 7.47
N LEU A 36 -15.53 18.86 6.81
CA LEU A 36 -15.37 20.32 6.76
C LEU A 36 -15.30 20.98 8.14
N PRO A 37 -16.15 20.66 9.15
CA PRO A 37 -16.06 21.29 10.47
C PRO A 37 -14.73 21.00 11.19
N ILE A 38 -14.27 19.73 11.13
CA ILE A 38 -13.01 19.32 11.76
C ILE A 38 -11.83 19.97 11.03
N MET A 39 -11.91 20.07 9.70
CA MET A 39 -10.88 20.73 8.90
C MET A 39 -10.74 22.20 9.29
N LEU A 40 -11.85 22.93 9.46
CA LEU A 40 -11.84 24.33 9.89
C LEU A 40 -11.24 24.48 11.29
N MET A 41 -11.62 23.63 12.24
CA MET A 41 -11.04 23.64 13.59
C MET A 41 -9.52 23.42 13.57
N LEU A 42 -9.05 22.41 12.83
CA LEU A 42 -7.62 22.11 12.72
C LEU A 42 -6.85 23.23 11.99
N ALA A 43 -7.43 23.81 10.94
CA ALA A 43 -6.82 24.91 10.21
C ALA A 43 -6.67 26.15 11.10
N SER A 44 -7.71 26.50 11.87
CA SER A 44 -7.66 27.57 12.85
C SER A 44 -6.61 27.31 13.93
N LEU A 45 -6.53 26.07 14.44
CA LEU A 45 -5.53 25.67 15.42
C LEU A 45 -4.10 25.80 14.88
N PHE A 46 -3.81 25.27 13.69
CA PHE A 46 -2.49 25.37 13.07
C PHE A 46 -2.12 26.83 12.74
N GLY A 47 -3.07 27.62 12.26
CA GLY A 47 -2.88 29.05 12.02
C GLY A 47 -2.54 29.81 13.31
N ALA A 48 -3.30 29.58 14.38
CA ALA A 48 -3.06 30.18 15.68
C ALA A 48 -1.70 29.78 16.27
N LEU A 49 -1.35 28.49 16.25
CA LEU A 49 -0.06 28.01 16.73
C LEU A 49 1.12 28.58 15.93
N SER A 50 0.96 28.71 14.62
CA SER A 50 1.99 29.33 13.75
C SER A 50 2.17 30.82 14.05
N GLY A 51 1.06 31.53 14.28
CA GLY A 51 1.07 32.94 14.67
C GLY A 51 1.75 33.16 16.02
N ILE A 52 1.36 32.39 17.04
CA ILE A 52 1.93 32.45 18.39
C ILE A 52 3.42 32.09 18.35
N GLY A 53 3.78 30.99 17.68
CA GLY A 53 5.17 30.56 17.55
C GLY A 53 6.05 31.57 16.83
N GLY A 54 5.59 32.11 15.70
CA GLY A 54 6.34 33.12 14.95
C GLY A 54 6.49 34.44 15.69
N ALA A 55 5.45 34.90 16.39
CA ALA A 55 5.51 36.09 17.22
C ALA A 55 6.45 35.90 18.43
N PHE A 56 6.42 34.73 19.07
CA PHE A 56 7.30 34.41 20.19
C PHE A 56 8.77 34.42 19.78
N VAL A 57 9.12 33.85 18.62
CA VAL A 57 10.51 33.90 18.11
C VAL A 57 10.94 35.34 17.84
N SER A 58 10.06 36.17 17.25
CA SER A 58 10.35 37.58 17.00
C SER A 58 10.52 38.39 18.30
N TYR A 59 9.82 38.00 19.38
CA TYR A 59 9.98 38.60 20.70
C TYR A 59 11.32 38.26 21.36
N VAL A 60 11.76 37.00 21.27
CA VAL A 60 12.98 36.53 21.95
C VAL A 60 14.25 36.83 21.16
N ALA A 61 14.20 36.79 19.83
CA ALA A 61 15.37 36.96 18.97
C ALA A 61 15.43 38.39 18.39
N PRO A 62 16.46 39.19 18.73
CA PRO A 62 16.59 40.56 18.21
C PRO A 62 16.67 40.59 16.67
N ARG A 63 16.00 41.58 16.06
CA ARG A 63 15.99 41.84 14.60
C ARG A 63 15.36 40.75 13.73
N MET A 64 14.48 39.92 14.29
CA MET A 64 13.75 38.90 13.54
C MET A 64 12.38 39.40 13.06
N PRO A 65 12.10 39.45 11.74
CA PRO A 65 10.79 39.88 11.23
C PRO A 65 9.68 38.87 11.56
N THR A 66 8.57 39.32 12.16
CA THR A 66 7.45 38.46 12.57
C THR A 66 6.85 37.65 11.42
N GLY A 67 6.61 38.29 10.27
CA GLY A 67 5.92 37.67 9.13
C GLY A 67 6.58 36.38 8.62
N PRO A 68 7.86 36.41 8.20
CA PRO A 68 8.61 35.24 7.77
C PRO A 68 8.64 34.10 8.79
N TRP A 69 8.78 34.40 10.08
CA TRP A 69 8.78 33.36 11.12
C TRP A 69 7.45 32.66 11.26
N ILE A 70 6.35 33.41 11.18
CA ILE A 70 5.00 32.83 11.16
C ILE A 70 4.85 31.87 9.97
N VAL A 71 5.35 32.26 8.78
CA VAL A 71 5.35 31.38 7.60
C VAL A 71 6.19 30.12 7.85
N MET A 72 7.37 30.24 8.45
CA MET A 72 8.23 29.09 8.76
C MET A 72 7.54 28.06 9.66
N PHE A 73 6.83 28.49 10.71
CA PHE A 73 6.05 27.58 11.55
C PHE A 73 4.88 26.96 10.79
N ALA A 74 4.16 27.73 9.98
CA ALA A 74 3.08 27.21 9.15
C ALA A 74 3.59 26.14 8.17
N THR A 75 4.73 26.38 7.52
CA THR A 75 5.40 25.42 6.64
C THR A 75 5.86 24.19 7.41
N LEU A 76 6.36 24.33 8.63
CA LEU A 76 6.73 23.20 9.48
C LEU A 76 5.52 22.31 9.78
N PHE A 77 4.39 22.88 10.18
CA PHE A 77 3.15 22.12 10.40
C PHE A 77 2.63 21.45 9.12
N PHE A 78 2.78 22.12 7.99
CA PHE A 78 2.44 21.55 6.68
C PHE A 78 3.31 20.34 6.34
N ILE A 79 4.64 20.46 6.46
CA ILE A 79 5.57 19.35 6.20
C ILE A 79 5.28 18.20 7.17
N ALA A 80 5.09 18.47 8.46
CA ALA A 80 4.74 17.45 9.44
C ALA A 80 3.42 16.75 9.06
N SER A 81 2.39 17.50 8.68
CA SER A 81 1.11 16.94 8.23
C SER A 81 1.25 16.11 6.96
N LEU A 82 2.04 16.58 6.00
CA LEU A 82 2.33 15.88 4.74
C LEU A 82 3.07 14.55 4.98
N LEU A 83 4.00 14.51 5.94
CA LEU A 83 4.76 13.31 6.25
C LEU A 83 3.94 12.30 7.06
N PHE A 84 3.27 12.75 8.12
CA PHE A 84 2.72 11.87 9.16
C PHE A 84 1.23 11.60 9.07
N ALA A 85 0.47 12.25 8.19
CA ALA A 85 -0.97 12.01 8.10
C ALA A 85 -1.30 10.52 7.77
N PRO A 86 -2.22 9.87 8.51
CA PRO A 86 -2.37 8.41 8.51
C PRO A 86 -2.92 7.81 7.20
N LYS A 87 -3.72 8.58 6.45
CA LYS A 87 -4.31 8.14 5.17
C LYS A 87 -3.62 8.73 3.95
N ARG A 88 -3.20 10.00 4.05
CA ARG A 88 -2.67 10.77 2.91
C ARG A 88 -1.17 11.00 2.96
N GLY A 89 -0.56 10.84 4.15
CA GLY A 89 0.83 11.14 4.38
C GLY A 89 1.77 10.21 3.63
N VAL A 90 2.94 10.74 3.28
CA VAL A 90 3.94 10.03 2.49
C VAL A 90 4.48 8.82 3.26
N VAL A 91 4.77 8.97 4.56
CA VAL A 91 5.33 7.90 5.40
C VAL A 91 4.33 6.74 5.52
N ALA A 92 3.07 7.03 5.83
CA ALA A 92 2.03 6.02 5.91
C ALA A 92 1.87 5.24 4.59
N ARG A 93 1.96 5.93 3.45
CA ARG A 93 1.90 5.30 2.12
C ARG A 93 3.10 4.40 1.85
N VAL A 94 4.31 4.86 2.14
CA VAL A 94 5.55 4.08 1.96
C VAL A 94 5.55 2.84 2.85
N LEU A 95 5.16 2.99 4.12
CA LEU A 95 5.05 1.88 5.06
C LEU A 95 4.04 0.83 4.59
N ARG A 96 2.82 1.26 4.21
CA ARG A 96 1.80 0.34 3.67
C ARG A 96 2.30 -0.38 2.41
N ARG A 97 2.99 0.33 1.50
CA ARG A 97 3.58 -0.26 0.29
C ARG A 97 4.63 -1.31 0.62
N GLU A 98 5.49 -1.06 1.60
CA GLU A 98 6.50 -2.03 2.05
C GLU A 98 5.85 -3.27 2.68
N LEU A 99 4.85 -3.10 3.54
CA LEU A 99 4.11 -4.20 4.16
C LEU A 99 3.42 -5.06 3.10
N ASN A 100 2.71 -4.44 2.16
CA ASN A 100 2.06 -5.14 1.04
C ASN A 100 3.08 -5.88 0.18
N ARG A 101 4.21 -5.25 -0.20
CA ARG A 101 5.26 -5.88 -1.00
C ARG A 101 5.82 -7.14 -0.33
N ARG A 102 5.92 -7.15 1.00
CA ARG A 102 6.39 -8.32 1.75
C ARG A 102 5.36 -9.44 1.77
N ARG A 103 4.07 -9.12 1.90
CA ARG A 103 2.98 -10.09 1.83
C ARG A 103 2.92 -10.74 0.44
N THR A 104 2.85 -9.92 -0.61
CA THR A 104 2.87 -10.35 -2.01
C THR A 104 4.07 -11.24 -2.33
N LEU A 105 5.26 -10.95 -1.78
CA LEU A 105 6.43 -11.82 -1.97
C LEU A 105 6.22 -13.22 -1.36
N GLY A 106 5.66 -13.30 -0.15
CA GLY A 106 5.40 -14.58 0.51
C GLY A 106 4.35 -15.40 -0.25
N GLU A 107 3.25 -14.76 -0.63
CA GLU A 107 2.19 -15.37 -1.44
C GLU A 107 2.72 -15.87 -2.79
N ASN A 108 3.59 -15.10 -3.46
CA ASN A 108 4.21 -15.51 -4.72
C ASN A 108 5.18 -16.69 -4.58
N ILE A 109 5.93 -16.78 -3.48
CA ILE A 109 6.79 -17.94 -3.21
C ILE A 109 5.92 -19.19 -3.01
N LEU A 110 4.86 -19.09 -2.23
CA LEU A 110 3.94 -20.21 -1.99
C LEU A 110 3.20 -20.64 -3.27
N LYS A 111 2.70 -19.69 -4.08
CA LYS A 111 2.14 -19.96 -5.41
C LYS A 111 3.15 -20.70 -6.29
N THR A 112 4.41 -20.27 -6.33
CA THR A 112 5.45 -20.91 -7.13
C THR A 112 5.73 -22.34 -6.65
N MET A 113 5.82 -22.56 -5.34
CA MET A 113 6.02 -23.90 -4.78
C MET A 113 4.82 -24.83 -5.03
N HIS A 114 3.58 -24.30 -4.96
CA HIS A 114 2.36 -25.04 -5.30
C HIS A 114 2.32 -25.43 -6.78
N LEU A 115 2.63 -24.50 -7.68
CA LEU A 115 2.70 -24.79 -9.12
C LEU A 115 3.80 -25.82 -9.44
N LEU A 116 4.93 -25.84 -8.73
CA LEU A 116 5.94 -26.91 -8.88
C LEU A 116 5.39 -28.26 -8.37
N GLY A 117 4.54 -28.22 -7.35
CA GLY A 117 3.77 -29.36 -6.85
C GLY A 117 2.81 -29.94 -7.89
N GLU A 118 2.08 -29.08 -8.60
CA GLU A 118 1.18 -29.48 -9.68
C GLU A 118 1.94 -30.15 -10.84
N ASP A 119 3.12 -29.63 -11.20
CA ASP A 119 3.93 -30.17 -12.30
C ASP A 119 4.51 -31.56 -11.98
N ASP A 120 4.97 -31.77 -10.75
CA ASP A 120 5.65 -33.02 -10.34
C ASP A 120 4.71 -34.05 -9.69
N GLY A 121 3.45 -33.66 -9.40
CA GLY A 121 2.46 -34.49 -8.71
C GLY A 121 2.68 -34.65 -7.19
N ASP A 122 3.66 -33.95 -6.61
CA ASP A 122 3.92 -33.92 -5.16
C ASP A 122 3.99 -32.49 -4.64
N GLU A 123 2.90 -32.04 -4.02
CA GLU A 123 2.75 -30.70 -3.46
C GLU A 123 3.70 -30.43 -2.27
N LEU A 124 4.06 -31.47 -1.51
CA LEU A 124 4.86 -31.34 -0.29
C LEU A 124 6.32 -31.77 -0.51
N ALA A 125 6.73 -32.01 -1.75
CA ALA A 125 8.12 -32.26 -2.09
C ALA A 125 9.02 -31.07 -1.69
N PRO A 126 10.20 -31.33 -1.08
CA PRO A 126 11.18 -30.29 -0.80
C PRO A 126 11.71 -29.63 -2.10
N ARG A 127 11.63 -28.30 -2.17
CA ARG A 127 12.04 -27.48 -3.32
C ARG A 127 13.37 -26.79 -3.06
N ALA A 128 14.30 -26.88 -4.00
CA ALA A 128 15.54 -26.12 -3.90
C ALA A 128 15.30 -24.65 -4.29
N ASP A 129 16.15 -23.75 -3.79
CA ASP A 129 16.12 -22.34 -4.16
C ASP A 129 16.14 -22.11 -5.68
N ARG A 130 16.89 -22.95 -6.40
CA ARG A 130 17.02 -22.90 -7.87
C ARG A 130 15.70 -23.18 -8.59
N ASP A 131 14.89 -24.09 -8.07
CA ASP A 131 13.61 -24.49 -8.67
C ASP A 131 12.59 -23.35 -8.56
N ILE A 132 12.60 -22.64 -7.43
CA ILE A 132 11.75 -21.46 -7.23
C ILE A 132 12.20 -20.31 -8.14
N GLN A 133 13.52 -20.13 -8.29
CA GLN A 133 14.10 -19.06 -9.11
C GLN A 133 13.97 -19.28 -10.62
N SER A 134 13.93 -20.53 -11.08
CA SER A 134 13.76 -20.86 -12.50
C SER A 134 12.36 -20.48 -12.99
N ARG A 135 11.34 -20.69 -12.14
CA ARG A 135 9.94 -20.36 -12.47
C ARG A 135 9.60 -18.90 -12.25
N ARG A 136 10.17 -18.26 -11.22
CA ARG A 136 10.00 -16.82 -10.97
C ARG A 136 11.34 -16.14 -10.72
N ARG A 137 11.66 -15.11 -11.51
CA ARG A 137 12.90 -14.32 -11.36
C ARG A 137 12.91 -13.54 -10.05
N ILE A 138 13.41 -14.16 -8.98
CA ILE A 138 13.56 -13.56 -7.65
C ILE A 138 15.05 -13.52 -7.27
N PRO A 139 15.63 -12.35 -6.95
CA PRO A 139 17.00 -12.26 -6.46
C PRO A 139 17.21 -13.09 -5.18
N THR A 140 18.33 -13.80 -5.07
CA THR A 140 18.63 -14.74 -3.97
C THR A 140 18.43 -14.11 -2.58
N ARG A 141 18.92 -12.88 -2.36
CA ARG A 141 18.75 -12.15 -1.09
C ARG A 141 17.29 -11.88 -0.73
N ARG A 142 16.41 -11.74 -1.73
CA ARG A 142 14.98 -11.48 -1.54
C ARG A 142 14.24 -12.79 -1.27
N LEU A 143 14.57 -13.84 -2.02
CA LEU A 143 14.05 -15.19 -1.80
C LEU A 143 14.35 -15.68 -0.38
N HIS A 144 15.61 -15.66 0.05
CA HIS A 144 16.01 -16.08 1.40
C HIS A 144 15.31 -15.26 2.50
N ARG A 145 15.14 -13.94 2.32
CA ARG A 145 14.37 -13.12 3.26
C ARG A 145 12.90 -13.51 3.32
N GLY A 146 12.30 -13.85 2.18
CA GLY A 146 10.94 -14.37 2.08
C GLY A 146 10.79 -15.72 2.78
N LEU A 147 11.66 -16.68 2.46
CA LEU A 147 11.65 -18.04 3.03
C LEU A 147 11.89 -18.04 4.54
N ARG A 148 12.85 -17.25 5.05
CA ARG A 148 13.06 -17.09 6.50
C ARG A 148 11.81 -16.56 7.20
N ARG A 149 11.10 -15.63 6.57
CA ARG A 149 9.84 -15.11 7.10
C ARG A 149 8.74 -16.16 7.06
N LEU A 150 8.56 -16.84 5.92
CA LEU A 150 7.58 -17.92 5.79
C LEU A 150 7.84 -19.06 6.78
N LYS A 151 9.10 -19.36 7.08
CA LYS A 151 9.51 -20.33 8.11
C LYS A 151 9.06 -19.89 9.50
N ARG A 152 9.33 -18.63 9.85
CA ARG A 152 8.90 -18.02 11.12
C ARG A 152 7.38 -17.97 11.25
N ASP A 153 6.70 -17.67 10.15
CA ASP A 153 5.24 -17.53 10.09
C ASP A 153 4.54 -18.91 9.94
N GLY A 154 5.28 -20.03 9.87
CA GLY A 154 4.75 -21.41 9.90
C GLY A 154 4.31 -22.01 8.57
N TYR A 155 4.59 -21.34 7.44
CA TYR A 155 4.17 -21.77 6.11
C TYR A 155 5.18 -22.71 5.40
N VAL A 156 6.45 -22.65 5.77
CA VAL A 156 7.49 -23.53 5.20
C VAL A 156 8.41 -24.07 6.29
N VAL A 157 9.00 -25.23 6.03
CA VAL A 157 10.05 -25.82 6.86
C VAL A 157 11.27 -26.09 5.99
N GLU A 158 12.44 -26.02 6.60
CA GLU A 158 13.70 -26.38 5.96
C GLU A 158 13.87 -27.89 6.15
N ALA A 159 13.73 -28.65 5.06
CA ALA A 159 13.80 -30.11 5.10
C ALA A 159 15.27 -30.58 5.07
N GLU A 160 16.06 -29.95 4.19
CA GLU A 160 17.49 -30.15 4.05
C GLU A 160 18.15 -28.80 3.77
N ARG A 161 19.49 -28.78 3.72
CA ARG A 161 20.25 -27.56 3.41
C ARG A 161 19.83 -27.02 2.05
N ASP A 162 19.37 -25.77 2.02
CA ASP A 162 18.87 -25.07 0.83
C ASP A 162 17.67 -25.75 0.14
N ARG A 163 16.92 -26.59 0.88
CA ARG A 163 15.66 -27.20 0.43
C ARG A 163 14.50 -26.93 1.38
N TRP A 164 13.43 -26.39 0.82
CA TRP A 164 12.28 -25.90 1.55
C TRP A 164 11.04 -26.72 1.22
N ARG A 165 10.32 -27.15 2.24
CA ARG A 165 9.05 -27.87 2.11
C ARG A 165 7.92 -27.00 2.65
N MET A 166 6.78 -26.96 1.94
CA MET A 166 5.59 -26.28 2.46
C MET A 166 5.01 -27.07 3.64
N THR A 167 4.44 -26.37 4.63
CA THR A 167 3.55 -27.00 5.59
C THR A 167 2.16 -27.17 4.98
N HIS A 168 1.26 -27.92 5.63
CA HIS A 168 -0.14 -27.99 5.18
C HIS A 168 -0.84 -26.62 5.13
N GLU A 169 -0.46 -25.68 6.01
CA GLU A 169 -0.92 -24.30 5.95
C GLU A 169 -0.31 -23.55 4.76
N GLY A 170 0.99 -23.74 4.50
CA GLY A 170 1.67 -23.15 3.34
C GLY A 170 1.08 -23.63 2.00
N ALA A 171 0.82 -24.93 1.88
CA ALA A 171 0.16 -25.55 0.74
C ALA A 171 -1.23 -24.95 0.51
N ARG A 172 -2.07 -24.88 1.56
CA ARG A 172 -3.39 -24.22 1.49
C ARG A 172 -3.31 -22.76 1.04
N GLN A 173 -2.34 -21.99 1.53
CA GLN A 173 -2.14 -20.62 1.08
C GLN A 173 -1.67 -20.52 -0.38
N GLY A 174 -0.74 -21.40 -0.81
CA GLY A 174 -0.31 -21.48 -2.21
C GLY A 174 -1.46 -21.84 -3.15
N ALA A 175 -2.28 -22.82 -2.77
CA ALA A 175 -3.49 -23.22 -3.48
C ALA A 175 -4.51 -22.07 -3.54
N ARG A 176 -4.73 -21.35 -2.44
CA ARG A 176 -5.62 -20.18 -2.40
C ARG A 176 -5.19 -19.09 -3.37
N VAL A 177 -3.91 -18.71 -3.39
CA VAL A 177 -3.41 -17.68 -4.31
C VAL A 177 -3.55 -18.15 -5.77
N THR A 178 -3.26 -19.42 -6.04
CA THR A 178 -3.44 -20.03 -7.37
C THR A 178 -4.91 -20.06 -7.80
N ARG A 179 -5.83 -20.37 -6.88
CA ARG A 179 -7.28 -20.28 -7.09
C ARG A 179 -7.70 -18.87 -7.50
N LEU A 180 -7.25 -17.84 -6.76
CA LEU A 180 -7.60 -16.45 -7.08
C LEU A 180 -7.07 -16.01 -8.42
N HIS A 181 -5.84 -16.38 -8.74
CA HIS A 181 -5.26 -16.15 -10.06
C HIS A 181 -6.17 -16.69 -11.16
N ARG A 182 -6.52 -17.99 -11.09
CA ARG A 182 -7.38 -18.67 -12.06
C ARG A 182 -8.78 -18.05 -12.15
N LEU A 183 -9.39 -17.69 -11.01
CA LEU A 183 -10.68 -17.00 -11.00
C LEU A 183 -10.61 -15.63 -11.69
N TRP A 184 -9.52 -14.89 -11.50
CA TRP A 184 -9.31 -13.64 -12.24
C TRP A 184 -9.14 -13.87 -13.74
N GLU A 185 -8.41 -14.90 -14.16
CA GLU A 185 -8.31 -15.25 -15.58
C GLU A 185 -9.69 -15.55 -16.18
N VAL A 186 -10.52 -16.35 -15.49
CA VAL A 186 -11.91 -16.61 -15.93
C VAL A 186 -12.72 -15.33 -16.00
N TYR A 187 -12.65 -14.47 -14.98
CA TYR A 187 -13.39 -13.21 -14.95
C TYR A 187 -13.01 -12.29 -16.10
N LEU A 188 -11.71 -12.08 -16.31
CA LEU A 188 -11.18 -11.19 -17.34
C LEU A 188 -11.50 -11.72 -18.75
N THR A 189 -11.45 -13.03 -18.96
CA THR A 189 -11.88 -13.63 -20.23
C THR A 189 -13.40 -13.54 -20.44
N GLN A 190 -14.22 -13.85 -19.43
CA GLN A 190 -15.68 -13.86 -19.58
C GLN A 190 -16.30 -12.46 -19.68
N TYR A 191 -15.89 -11.54 -18.82
CA TYR A 191 -16.54 -10.23 -18.68
C TYR A 191 -15.82 -9.12 -19.44
N LEU A 192 -14.50 -9.19 -19.56
CA LEU A 192 -13.72 -8.19 -20.30
C LEU A 192 -13.31 -8.66 -21.69
N GLN A 193 -13.63 -9.90 -22.07
CA GLN A 193 -13.35 -10.47 -23.39
C GLN A 193 -11.86 -10.39 -23.76
N ILE A 194 -10.98 -10.48 -22.75
CA ILE A 194 -9.53 -10.56 -22.95
C ILE A 194 -9.17 -11.98 -23.38
N ALA A 195 -8.35 -12.10 -24.41
CA ALA A 195 -7.89 -13.39 -24.91
C ALA A 195 -7.12 -14.15 -23.82
N PRO A 196 -7.33 -15.48 -23.66
CA PRO A 196 -6.65 -16.29 -22.67
C PRO A 196 -5.12 -16.12 -22.67
N ASP A 197 -4.49 -15.99 -23.84
CA ASP A 197 -3.03 -15.84 -23.94
C ASP A 197 -2.47 -14.53 -23.36
N HIS A 198 -3.33 -13.54 -23.10
CA HIS A 198 -2.95 -12.20 -22.62
C HIS A 198 -3.46 -11.89 -21.21
N VAL A 199 -4.24 -12.80 -20.60
CA VAL A 199 -4.95 -12.52 -19.35
C VAL A 199 -4.05 -12.65 -18.10
N HIS A 200 -2.94 -13.37 -18.24
CA HIS A 200 -2.08 -13.77 -17.13
C HIS A 200 -1.50 -12.59 -16.33
N GLU A 201 -0.93 -11.60 -17.04
CA GLU A 201 -0.28 -10.44 -16.42
C GLU A 201 -1.27 -9.58 -15.64
N ASP A 202 -2.49 -9.43 -16.17
CA ASP A 202 -3.58 -8.69 -15.52
C ASP A 202 -4.08 -9.43 -14.27
N ALA A 203 -4.23 -10.75 -14.35
CA ALA A 203 -4.60 -11.58 -13.19
C ALA A 203 -3.52 -11.53 -12.10
N GLU A 204 -2.24 -11.60 -12.47
CA GLU A 204 -1.10 -11.50 -11.53
C GLU A 204 -1.09 -10.17 -10.76
N ALA A 205 -1.48 -9.07 -11.41
CA ALA A 205 -1.51 -7.76 -10.77
C ALA A 205 -2.57 -7.64 -9.65
N ILE A 206 -3.64 -8.45 -9.70
CA ILE A 206 -4.84 -8.27 -8.87
C ILE A 206 -5.04 -9.39 -7.85
N GLU A 207 -4.45 -10.58 -8.05
CA GLU A 207 -4.67 -11.77 -7.21
C GLU A 207 -4.39 -11.59 -5.70
N HIS A 208 -3.59 -10.58 -5.33
CA HIS A 208 -3.21 -10.29 -3.94
C HIS A 208 -4.08 -9.21 -3.25
N VAL A 209 -5.08 -8.66 -3.94
CA VAL A 209 -5.83 -7.48 -3.47
C VAL A 209 -7.11 -7.85 -2.72
N LEU A 210 -7.65 -9.05 -2.94
CA LEU A 210 -8.97 -9.44 -2.44
C LEU A 210 -8.98 -9.82 -0.95
N THR A 211 -10.11 -9.53 -0.29
CA THR A 211 -10.44 -10.04 1.05
C THR A 211 -11.22 -11.36 0.91
N PRO A 212 -11.19 -12.26 1.91
CA PRO A 212 -11.90 -13.55 1.83
C PRO A 212 -13.38 -13.43 1.41
N GLU A 213 -14.05 -12.36 1.82
CA GLU A 213 -15.46 -12.10 1.45
C GLU A 213 -15.62 -11.81 -0.04
N LEU A 214 -14.71 -11.02 -0.62
CA LEU A 214 -14.71 -10.71 -2.05
C LEU A 214 -14.27 -11.89 -2.90
N GLU A 215 -13.46 -12.80 -2.36
CA GLU A 215 -13.05 -14.02 -3.04
C GLU A 215 -14.21 -14.99 -3.22
N GLU A 216 -15.07 -15.12 -2.20
CA GLU A 216 -16.31 -15.91 -2.30
C GLU A 216 -17.30 -15.24 -3.24
N GLU A 217 -17.39 -13.90 -3.22
CA GLU A 217 -18.24 -13.17 -4.16
C GLU A 217 -17.80 -13.35 -5.61
N LEU A 218 -16.49 -13.29 -5.88
CA LEU A 218 -15.95 -13.55 -7.21
C LEU A 218 -16.27 -14.98 -7.67
N ASP A 219 -16.08 -15.97 -6.80
CA ASP A 219 -16.39 -17.37 -7.14
C ASP A 219 -17.88 -17.58 -7.42
N ARG A 220 -18.77 -16.94 -6.63
CA ARG A 220 -20.22 -16.97 -6.87
C ARG A 220 -20.60 -16.31 -8.18
N LEU A 221 -20.06 -15.13 -8.48
CA LEU A 221 -20.32 -14.38 -9.70
C LEU A 221 -19.96 -15.20 -10.94
N LEU A 222 -18.87 -15.97 -10.88
CA LEU A 222 -18.40 -16.83 -11.96
C LEU A 222 -19.13 -18.19 -12.04
N ASN A 223 -20.19 -18.41 -11.24
CA ASN A 223 -20.88 -19.69 -11.12
C ASN A 223 -19.97 -20.85 -10.70
N ARG A 224 -18.99 -20.59 -9.83
CA ARG A 224 -18.09 -21.60 -9.23
C ARG A 224 -17.39 -22.48 -10.26
N PRO A 225 -16.62 -21.90 -11.20
CA PRO A 225 -15.98 -22.63 -12.29
C PRO A 225 -15.03 -23.71 -11.74
N LEU A 226 -14.91 -24.81 -12.49
CA LEU A 226 -14.00 -25.91 -12.14
C LEU A 226 -12.62 -25.76 -12.78
N ASN A 227 -12.53 -25.10 -13.94
CA ASN A 227 -11.30 -24.94 -14.71
C ASN A 227 -11.09 -23.47 -15.10
N ASP A 228 -9.83 -23.11 -15.27
CA ASP A 228 -9.41 -21.82 -15.85
C ASP A 228 -9.53 -21.83 -17.40
N PRO A 229 -9.31 -20.69 -18.08
CA PRO A 229 -9.36 -20.61 -19.54
C PRO A 229 -8.33 -21.49 -20.26
N HIS A 230 -7.33 -22.01 -19.54
CA HIS A 230 -6.28 -22.90 -20.03
C HIS A 230 -6.51 -24.37 -19.65
N ALA A 231 -7.72 -24.70 -19.19
CA ALA A 231 -8.15 -26.04 -18.78
C ALA A 231 -7.41 -26.63 -17.56
N LYS A 232 -6.78 -25.80 -16.72
CA LYS A 232 -6.26 -26.26 -15.42
C LYS A 232 -7.35 -26.17 -14.36
N ALA A 233 -7.36 -27.15 -13.46
CA ALA A 233 -8.34 -27.23 -12.37
C ALA A 233 -8.19 -26.06 -11.39
N ILE A 234 -9.29 -25.46 -10.94
CA ILE A 234 -9.27 -24.42 -9.92
C ILE A 234 -9.26 -25.09 -8.54
N PRO A 235 -8.24 -24.84 -7.68
CA PRO A 235 -8.20 -25.42 -6.33
C PRO A 235 -9.44 -25.01 -5.53
N ARG A 236 -9.93 -25.91 -4.67
CA ARG A 236 -11.13 -25.71 -3.85
C ARG A 236 -10.78 -25.42 -2.39
#